data_AF-A0A967I883-F1
#
_entry.id   AF-A0A967I883-F1
#
_cell.length_a   1.000
_cell.length_b   1.000
_cell.length_c   1.000
_cell.angle_alpha   90.00
_cell.angle_beta   90.00
_cell.angle_gamma   90.00
#
_symmetry.space_group_name_H-M   'P 1'
#
loop_
_entity.id
_entity.type
_entity.pdbx_description
1 polymer ?
#
loop_
_entity_poly.entity_id
_entity_poly.type
_entity_poly.pdbx_seq_one_letter_code
_entity_poly.pdbx_strand_id
1 'polypeptide(L)'
;DGQGLNMLLQDPWMVIHPPVVFLGYAAFTIPFAYAIAALWRREYDTWIQPALPWTVFAFLSLGAGIIIGGYWSYKVLGWGGYWGWDPVENASLLPWLAGTALMHGMILQQSRRKLRKTNFV
;
A
#
# COMPACT_ATOMS: atom_id res chain seq x y z
N ASP A 1 23.19 -20.18 -23.27
CA ASP A 1 22.52 -20.82 -22.12
C ASP A 1 22.82 -20.03 -20.85
N GLY A 2 21.91 -19.13 -20.47
CA GLY A 2 22.09 -18.26 -19.30
C GLY A 2 22.05 -19.06 -18.00
N GLN A 3 22.89 -18.71 -17.03
CA GLN A 3 23.18 -19.46 -15.79
C GLN A 3 21.99 -19.60 -14.79
N GLY A 4 20.74 -19.45 -15.24
CA GLY A 4 19.57 -19.45 -14.38
C GLY A 4 19.43 -18.18 -13.52
N LEU A 5 18.39 -18.14 -12.68
CA LEU A 5 18.19 -17.07 -11.70
C LEU A 5 19.24 -17.16 -10.58
N ASN A 6 19.79 -16.03 -10.16
CA ASN A 6 20.64 -15.91 -8.97
C ASN A 6 19.99 -16.63 -7.78
N MET A 7 20.75 -17.38 -6.98
CA MET A 7 20.21 -18.18 -5.85
C MET A 7 19.36 -17.33 -4.88
N LEU A 8 19.65 -16.03 -4.76
CA LEU A 8 18.88 -15.07 -3.95
C LEU A 8 17.42 -14.89 -4.43
N LEU A 9 17.17 -15.09 -5.72
CA LEU A 9 15.87 -14.89 -6.40
C LEU A 9 15.02 -16.17 -6.41
N GLN A 10 15.55 -17.30 -5.96
CA GLN A 10 14.82 -18.57 -5.90
C GLN A 10 14.10 -18.77 -4.55
N ASP A 11 14.24 -17.82 -3.62
CA ASP A 11 13.59 -17.90 -2.33
C ASP A 11 12.07 -17.72 -2.46
N PRO A 12 11.22 -18.59 -1.86
CA PRO A 12 9.77 -18.48 -1.97
C PRO A 12 9.22 -17.10 -1.53
N TRP A 13 9.86 -16.45 -0.55
CA TRP A 13 9.46 -15.13 -0.08
C TRP A 13 9.81 -14.03 -1.09
N MET A 14 10.87 -14.23 -1.89
CA MET A 14 11.19 -13.38 -3.04
C MET A 14 10.09 -13.43 -4.10
N VAL A 15 9.50 -14.61 -4.32
CA VAL A 15 8.47 -14.80 -5.34
C VAL A 15 7.10 -14.29 -4.87
N ILE A 16 6.79 -14.41 -3.59
CA ILE A 16 5.48 -14.06 -3.03
C ILE A 16 5.36 -12.56 -2.73
N HIS A 17 6.42 -11.89 -2.27
CA HIS A 17 6.31 -10.48 -1.86
C HIS A 17 5.91 -9.52 -3.00
N PRO A 18 6.45 -9.61 -4.24
CA PRO A 18 6.14 -8.61 -5.27
C PRO A 18 4.68 -8.65 -5.72
N PRO A 19 4.04 -9.81 -5.95
CA PRO A 19 2.61 -9.88 -6.22
C PRO A 19 1.75 -9.29 -5.11
N VAL A 20 2.10 -9.50 -3.83
CA VAL A 20 1.34 -8.96 -2.68
C VAL A 20 1.46 -7.44 -2.60
N VAL A 21 2.67 -6.89 -2.77
CA VAL A 21 2.90 -5.44 -2.84
C VAL A 21 2.15 -4.83 -4.02
N PHE A 22 2.25 -5.45 -5.21
CA PHE A 22 1.57 -4.99 -6.42
C PHE A 22 0.05 -4.99 -6.26
N LEU A 23 -0.51 -6.01 -5.62
CA LEU A 23 -1.94 -6.06 -5.30
C LEU A 23 -2.37 -4.87 -4.42
N GLY A 24 -1.55 -4.51 -3.43
CA GLY A 24 -1.76 -3.33 -2.61
C GLY A 24 -1.79 -2.04 -3.43
N TYR A 25 -0.80 -1.83 -4.31
CA TYR A 25 -0.78 -0.66 -5.20
C TYR A 25 -1.96 -0.60 -6.16
N ALA A 26 -2.28 -1.73 -6.80
CA ALA A 26 -3.41 -1.83 -7.72
C ALA A 26 -4.73 -1.51 -7.00
N ALA A 27 -4.92 -2.04 -5.79
CA ALA A 27 -6.11 -1.82 -4.99
C ALA A 27 -6.32 -0.35 -4.60
N PHE A 28 -5.25 0.44 -4.39
CA PHE A 28 -5.37 1.89 -4.14
C PHE A 28 -5.95 2.69 -5.33
N THR A 29 -5.96 2.12 -6.53
CA THR A 29 -6.62 2.73 -7.71
C THR A 29 -8.13 2.86 -7.50
N ILE A 30 -8.74 1.96 -6.73
CA ILE A 30 -10.18 1.92 -6.49
C ILE A 30 -10.65 3.11 -5.62
N PRO A 31 -10.11 3.35 -4.40
CA PRO A 31 -10.45 4.53 -3.63
C PRO A 31 -10.05 5.84 -4.33
N PHE A 32 -8.98 5.84 -5.13
CA PHE A 32 -8.64 6.98 -5.99
C PHE A 32 -9.74 7.28 -7.01
N ALA A 33 -10.25 6.27 -7.71
CA ALA A 33 -11.35 6.44 -8.67
C ALA A 33 -12.63 6.98 -7.99
N TYR A 34 -12.96 6.49 -6.78
CA TYR A 34 -14.07 7.03 -6.00
C TYR A 34 -13.86 8.49 -5.59
N ALA A 35 -12.63 8.87 -5.19
CA ALA A 35 -12.30 10.24 -4.84
C ALA A 35 -12.46 11.19 -6.05
N ILE A 36 -11.94 10.80 -7.22
CA ILE A 36 -12.09 11.58 -8.47
C ILE A 36 -13.56 11.68 -8.88
N ALA A 37 -14.33 10.60 -8.79
CA ALA A 37 -15.76 10.61 -9.07
C ALA A 37 -16.53 11.57 -8.14
N ALA A 38 -16.20 11.59 -6.85
CA ALA A 38 -16.76 12.54 -5.89
C ALA A 38 -16.45 14.00 -6.25
N LEU A 39 -15.21 14.29 -6.64
CA LEU A 39 -14.81 15.64 -7.09
C LEU A 39 -15.59 16.06 -8.33
N TRP A 40 -15.71 15.18 -9.32
CA TRP A 40 -16.47 15.45 -10.55
C TRP A 40 -17.93 15.76 -10.25
N ARG A 41 -18.60 14.88 -9.48
CA ARG A 41 -20.02 15.02 -9.15
C ARG A 41 -20.31 16.08 -8.09
N ARG A 42 -19.27 16.63 -7.46
CA ARG A 42 -19.37 17.53 -6.30
C ARG A 42 -20.07 16.88 -5.10
N GLU A 43 -19.96 15.55 -4.99
CA GLU A 43 -20.55 14.71 -3.94
C GLU A 43 -19.46 14.20 -2.99
N TYR A 44 -19.01 15.05 -2.07
CA TYR A 44 -17.78 14.75 -1.33
C TYR A 44 -17.96 13.88 -0.07
N ASP A 45 -19.18 13.46 0.29
CA ASP A 45 -19.43 12.68 1.51
C ASP A 45 -19.80 11.22 1.25
N THR A 46 -20.38 10.92 0.09
CA THR A 46 -20.94 9.60 -0.24
C THR A 46 -19.87 8.61 -0.71
N TRP A 47 -18.72 9.09 -1.20
CA TRP A 47 -17.65 8.25 -1.74
C TRP A 47 -16.91 7.41 -0.71
N ILE A 48 -16.92 7.79 0.57
CA ILE A 48 -16.19 7.07 1.63
C ILE A 48 -16.78 5.67 1.83
N GLN A 49 -18.11 5.54 1.81
CA GLN A 49 -18.78 4.26 2.06
C GLN A 49 -18.30 3.15 1.11
N PRO A 50 -18.28 3.35 -0.22
CA PRO A 50 -17.76 2.35 -1.13
C PRO A 50 -16.22 2.31 -1.17
N ALA A 51 -15.51 3.42 -0.88
CA ALA A 51 -14.04 3.46 -0.95
C ALA A 51 -13.33 2.82 0.26
N LEU A 52 -13.87 2.97 1.47
CA LEU A 52 -13.18 2.60 2.72
C LEU A 52 -12.80 1.11 2.80
N PRO A 53 -13.66 0.14 2.42
CA PRO A 53 -13.27 -1.27 2.42
C PRO A 53 -12.08 -1.56 1.50
N TRP A 54 -12.02 -0.88 0.34
CA TRP A 54 -10.91 -1.01 -0.60
C TRP A 54 -9.64 -0.33 -0.08
N THR A 55 -9.75 0.82 0.57
CA THR A 55 -8.61 1.48 1.24
C THR A 55 -8.01 0.56 2.31
N VAL A 56 -8.84 -0.08 3.13
CA VAL A 56 -8.39 -1.03 4.16
C VAL A 56 -7.74 -2.26 3.52
N PHE A 57 -8.36 -2.82 2.49
CA PHE A 57 -7.79 -3.95 1.75
C PHE A 57 -6.42 -3.62 1.16
N ALA A 58 -6.31 -2.50 0.43
CA ALA A 58 -5.07 -2.02 -0.16
C ALA A 58 -3.97 -1.81 0.89
N PHE A 59 -4.33 -1.18 2.02
CA PHE A 59 -3.44 -0.95 3.15
C PHE A 59 -2.91 -2.25 3.76
N LEU A 60 -3.79 -3.22 4.01
CA LEU A 60 -3.40 -4.51 4.59
C LEU A 60 -2.57 -5.33 3.63
N SER A 61 -2.91 -5.37 2.35
CA SER A 61 -2.11 -6.05 1.31
C SER A 61 -0.72 -5.45 1.20
N LEU A 62 -0.62 -4.11 1.16
CA LEU A 62 0.69 -3.44 1.11
C LEU A 62 1.51 -3.70 2.38
N GLY A 63 0.88 -3.63 3.56
CA GLY A 63 1.54 -3.94 4.83
C GLY A 63 2.04 -5.39 4.91
N ALA A 64 1.24 -6.35 4.45
CA ALA A 64 1.66 -7.74 4.34
C ALA A 64 2.86 -7.89 3.38
N GLY A 65 2.83 -7.20 2.23
CA GLY A 65 3.92 -7.20 1.28
C GLY A 65 5.23 -6.67 1.87
N ILE A 66 5.16 -5.58 2.65
CA ILE A 66 6.31 -5.01 3.37
C ILE A 66 6.87 -6.00 4.39
N ILE A 67 6.01 -6.65 5.19
CA ILE A 67 6.42 -7.64 6.19
C ILE A 67 7.11 -8.84 5.54
N ILE A 68 6.54 -9.37 4.45
CA ILE A 68 7.10 -10.52 3.72
C ILE A 68 8.44 -10.12 3.07
N GLY A 69 8.51 -8.95 2.45
CA GLY A 69 9.74 -8.42 1.86
C GLY A 69 10.84 -8.22 2.89
N GLY A 70 10.52 -7.64 4.05
CA GLY A 70 11.44 -7.51 5.17
C GLY A 70 11.93 -8.88 5.66
N TYR A 71 11.03 -9.85 5.86
CA TYR A 71 11.42 -11.19 6.25
C TYR A 71 12.37 -11.86 5.25
N TRP A 72 12.09 -11.74 3.94
CA TRP A 72 12.98 -12.22 2.88
C TRP A 72 14.36 -11.56 2.97
N SER A 73 14.39 -10.23 3.07
CA SER A 73 15.62 -9.45 3.13
C SER A 73 16.47 -9.84 4.36
N TYR A 74 15.84 -9.99 5.52
CA TYR A 74 16.49 -10.49 6.72
C TYR A 74 17.07 -11.90 6.52
N LYS A 75 16.31 -12.81 5.91
CA LYS A 75 16.74 -14.18 5.68
C LYS A 75 17.97 -14.27 4.77
N VAL A 76 18.03 -13.42 3.75
CA VAL A 76 19.04 -13.50 2.69
C VAL A 76 20.27 -12.63 2.98
N LEU A 77 20.06 -11.45 3.55
CA LEU A 77 21.07 -10.42 3.74
C LEU A 77 21.34 -10.10 5.22
N GLY A 78 20.63 -10.75 6.14
CA GLY A 78 20.71 -10.47 7.58
C GLY A 78 20.26 -9.05 7.93
N TRP A 79 20.79 -8.53 9.02
CA TRP A 79 20.51 -7.17 9.49
C TRP A 79 20.92 -6.07 8.51
N GLY A 80 21.90 -6.33 7.63
CA GLY A 80 22.36 -5.36 6.63
C GLY A 80 21.39 -5.14 5.48
N GLY A 81 20.55 -6.14 5.15
CA GLY A 81 19.50 -5.98 4.14
C GLY A 81 18.13 -5.70 4.72
N TYR A 82 17.79 -6.21 5.92
CA TYR A 82 16.45 -6.03 6.52
C TYR A 82 16.02 -4.55 6.61
N TRP A 83 16.97 -3.63 6.73
CA TRP A 83 16.70 -2.23 6.95
C TRP A 83 17.77 -1.34 6.30
N GLY A 84 18.02 -1.60 5.01
CA GLY A 84 19.01 -0.89 4.21
C GLY A 84 18.55 0.51 3.77
N TRP A 85 17.27 0.85 3.97
CA TRP A 85 16.59 2.02 3.43
C TRP A 85 16.80 2.16 1.92
N ASP A 86 16.75 1.02 1.22
CA ASP A 86 16.90 1.03 -0.21
C ASP A 86 15.68 1.69 -0.90
N PRO A 87 15.75 2.03 -2.19
CA PRO A 87 14.62 2.62 -2.90
C PRO A 87 13.34 1.77 -2.87
N VAL A 88 13.44 0.45 -2.73
CA VAL A 88 12.28 -0.47 -2.74
C VAL A 88 11.53 -0.43 -1.42
N GLU A 89 12.26 -0.43 -0.30
CA GLU A 89 11.71 -0.25 1.04
C GLU A 89 10.99 1.10 1.15
N ASN A 90 11.63 2.18 0.69
CA ASN A 90 11.03 3.51 0.71
C ASN A 90 9.80 3.62 -0.21
N ALA A 91 9.87 3.04 -1.40
CA ALA A 91 8.77 3.08 -2.38
C ALA A 91 7.50 2.38 -1.86
N SER A 92 7.65 1.35 -1.02
CA SER A 92 6.51 0.64 -0.40
C SER A 92 6.04 1.28 0.91
N LEU A 93 6.95 1.86 1.70
CA LEU A 93 6.61 2.50 2.97
C LEU A 93 5.81 3.81 2.79
N LEU A 94 6.19 4.66 1.82
CA LEU A 94 5.54 5.96 1.63
C LEU A 94 4.03 5.84 1.32
N PRO A 95 3.58 4.99 0.37
CA PRO A 95 2.16 4.78 0.11
C PRO A 95 1.43 4.13 1.30
N TRP A 96 2.12 3.31 2.09
CA TRP A 96 1.54 2.71 3.29
C TRP A 96 1.26 3.76 4.38
N LEU A 97 2.18 4.70 4.59
CA LEU A 97 1.98 5.85 5.49
C LEU A 97 0.88 6.79 4.97
N ALA A 98 0.86 7.09 3.66
CA ALA A 98 -0.21 7.86 3.04
C ALA A 98 -1.58 7.17 3.20
N GLY A 99 -1.63 5.85 3.01
CA GLY A 99 -2.82 5.03 3.24
C GLY A 99 -3.31 5.08 4.69
N THR A 100 -2.39 5.12 5.67
CA THR A 100 -2.73 5.30 7.09
C THR A 100 -3.41 6.64 7.33
N ALA A 101 -2.82 7.72 6.80
CA ALA A 101 -3.37 9.07 6.91
C ALA A 101 -4.75 9.15 6.24
N LEU A 102 -4.91 8.54 5.05
CA LEU A 102 -6.16 8.50 4.31
C LEU A 102 -7.26 7.75 5.09
N MET A 103 -6.98 6.56 5.62
CA MET A 103 -7.95 5.81 6.43
C MET A 103 -8.39 6.60 7.66
N HIS A 104 -7.44 7.21 8.37
CA HIS A 104 -7.74 8.04 9.53
C HIS A 104 -8.63 9.23 9.15
N GLY A 105 -8.32 9.89 8.03
CA GLY A 105 -9.09 10.99 7.49
C GLY A 105 -10.50 10.60 7.04
N MET A 106 -10.66 9.44 6.38
CA MET A 106 -11.96 8.88 6.01
C MET A 106 -12.86 8.62 7.22
N ILE A 107 -12.29 8.01 8.27
CA ILE A 107 -13.02 7.73 9.53
C ILE A 107 -13.44 9.04 10.22
N LEU A 108 -12.56 10.03 10.27
CA LEU A 108 -12.88 11.35 10.84
C LEU A 108 -13.93 12.11 10.02
N GLN A 109 -13.91 11.99 8.70
CA GLN A 109 -14.94 12.58 7.87
C GLN A 109 -16.30 11.91 8.11
N GLN A 110 -16.35 10.58 8.19
CA GLN A 110 -17.59 9.84 8.41
C GLN A 110 -18.17 10.06 9.81
N SER A 111 -17.33 10.09 10.85
CA SER A 111 -17.77 10.19 12.24
C SER A 111 -17.95 11.62 12.75
N ARG A 112 -17.14 12.58 12.27
CA ARG A 112 -17.07 13.95 12.81
C ARG A 112 -17.21 15.04 11.75
N ARG A 113 -17.44 14.70 10.47
CA ARG A 113 -17.49 15.64 9.33
C ARG A 113 -16.24 16.55 9.24
N LYS A 114 -15.07 16.05 9.67
CA LYS A 114 -13.78 16.76 9.60
C LYS A 114 -12.91 16.24 8.44
N LEU A 115 -11.85 16.96 8.09
CA LEU A 115 -10.83 16.55 7.12
C LEU A 115 -11.32 16.25 5.68
N ARG A 116 -12.52 16.71 5.33
CA ARG A 116 -13.12 16.53 4.00
C ARG A 116 -12.20 16.96 2.85
N LYS A 117 -11.50 18.09 2.99
CA LYS A 117 -10.55 18.58 1.98
C LYS A 117 -9.26 17.76 1.96
N THR A 118 -8.74 17.42 3.13
CA THR A 118 -7.48 16.67 3.30
C THR A 118 -7.55 15.30 2.66
N ASN A 119 -8.72 14.64 2.65
CA ASN A 119 -8.87 13.33 2.02
C ASN A 119 -8.76 13.33 0.48
N PHE A 120 -8.74 14.51 -0.16
CA PHE A 120 -8.57 14.68 -1.61
C PHE A 120 -7.20 15.27 -2.01
N VAL A 121 -6.33 15.54 -1.04
CA VAL A 121 -4.96 16.08 -1.24
C VAL A 121 -3.97 14.96 -0.99
#